data_AF-A0A0D7K3N2-F1
#
_entry.id   AF-A0A0D7K3N2-F1
#
_cell.length_a   1.000
_cell.length_b   1.000
_cell.length_c   1.000
_cell.angle_alpha   90.00
_cell.angle_beta   90.00
_cell.angle_gamma   90.00
#
_symmetry.space_group_name_H-M   'P 1'
#
loop_
_entity.id
_entity.type
_entity.pdbx_description
1 polymer ?
#
loop_
_entity_poly.entity_id
_entity_poly.type
_entity_poly.pdbx_seq_one_letter_code
_entity_poly.pdbx_strand_id
1 'polypeptide(L)'
;MRMTSNQVLTHSALRAGALLGLSHAALAQALGLDQSTASAMEHGLAELQGDTPSGQLALTLIKIYQSLTANVGGDEQACKQWVCSHNTGLVGTPALLMQSEGGLNAVLAYLQSMDAPQGR
;
A
#
# COMPACT_ATOMS: atom_id res chain seq x y z
N MET A 1 -9.03 -8.78 23.57
CA MET A 1 -7.58 -8.54 23.39
C MET A 1 -7.40 -7.21 22.68
N ARG A 2 -6.57 -6.30 23.21
CA ARG A 2 -6.13 -5.10 22.48
C ARG A 2 -4.95 -5.50 21.60
N MET A 3 -5.00 -5.20 20.31
CA MET A 3 -3.86 -5.39 19.41
C MET A 3 -2.74 -4.41 19.76
N THR A 4 -1.48 -4.85 19.66
CA THR A 4 -0.31 -3.96 19.76
C THR A 4 -0.22 -3.07 18.52
N SER A 5 0.55 -1.98 18.57
CA SER A 5 0.75 -1.12 17.40
C SER A 5 1.36 -1.87 16.19
N ASN A 6 2.25 -2.82 16.44
CA ASN A 6 2.87 -3.66 15.41
C ASN A 6 1.84 -4.62 14.77
N GLN A 7 0.93 -5.18 15.57
CA GLN A 7 -0.18 -6.00 15.07
C GLN A 7 -1.14 -5.18 14.21
N VAL A 8 -1.47 -3.97 14.66
CA VAL A 8 -2.33 -3.05 13.91
C VAL A 8 -1.68 -2.67 12.58
N LEU A 9 -0.38 -2.36 12.57
CA LEU A 9 0.37 -2.05 11.35
C LEU A 9 0.34 -3.23 10.38
N THR A 10 0.69 -4.42 10.85
CA THR A 10 0.71 -5.66 10.06
C THR A 10 -0.65 -5.94 9.42
N HIS A 11 -1.71 -5.93 10.23
CA HIS A 11 -3.06 -6.20 9.76
C HIS A 11 -3.55 -5.12 8.78
N SER A 12 -3.23 -3.85 9.05
CA SER A 12 -3.60 -2.73 8.17
C SER A 12 -2.88 -2.79 6.83
N ALA A 13 -1.61 -3.19 6.81
CA ALA A 13 -0.82 -3.33 5.60
C ALA A 13 -1.32 -4.48 4.71
N LEU A 14 -1.57 -5.65 5.31
CA LEU A 14 -2.17 -6.80 4.62
C LEU A 14 -3.54 -6.43 4.01
N ARG A 15 -4.38 -5.75 4.80
CA ARG A 15 -5.69 -5.29 4.35
C ARG A 15 -5.59 -4.27 3.23
N ALA A 16 -4.71 -3.28 3.33
CA ALA A 16 -4.50 -2.29 2.29
C ALA A 16 -4.05 -2.95 0.97
N GLY A 17 -3.10 -3.89 1.03
CA GLY A 17 -2.67 -4.65 -0.15
C GLY A 17 -3.82 -5.38 -0.85
N ALA A 18 -4.67 -6.08 -0.08
CA ALA A 18 -5.84 -6.77 -0.62
C ALA A 18 -6.88 -5.82 -1.24
N LEU A 19 -7.14 -4.68 -0.60
CA LEU A 19 -8.09 -3.67 -1.08
C LEU A 19 -7.57 -2.93 -2.33
N LEU A 20 -6.25 -2.80 -2.48
CA LEU A 20 -5.60 -2.30 -3.69
C LEU A 20 -5.52 -3.37 -4.80
N GLY A 21 -5.87 -4.64 -4.51
CA GLY A 21 -5.83 -5.73 -5.47
C GLY A 21 -4.42 -6.29 -5.73
N LEU A 22 -3.47 -6.05 -4.82
CA LEU A 22 -2.13 -6.63 -4.91
C LEU A 22 -2.17 -8.13 -4.62
N SER A 23 -1.42 -8.91 -5.40
CA SER A 23 -1.16 -10.31 -5.08
C SER A 23 -0.21 -10.42 -3.89
N HIS A 24 -0.14 -11.60 -3.26
CA HIS A 24 0.82 -11.84 -2.18
C HIS A 24 2.27 -11.56 -2.57
N ALA A 25 2.66 -11.97 -3.77
CA ALA A 25 4.00 -11.70 -4.29
C ALA A 25 4.25 -10.20 -4.52
N ALA A 26 3.25 -9.46 -5.02
CA ALA A 26 3.37 -8.02 -5.19
C ALA A 26 3.44 -7.28 -3.85
N LEU A 27 2.64 -7.70 -2.86
CA LEU A 27 2.68 -7.14 -1.51
C LEU A 27 4.03 -7.41 -0.82
N ALA A 28 4.56 -8.63 -0.90
CA ALA A 28 5.86 -8.97 -0.34
C ALA A 28 6.97 -8.06 -0.92
N GLN A 29 6.99 -7.90 -2.25
CA GLN A 29 7.94 -7.01 -2.92
C GLN A 29 7.76 -5.54 -2.52
N ALA A 30 6.52 -5.05 -2.45
CA ALA A 30 6.21 -3.69 -2.03
C ALA A 30 6.69 -3.38 -0.60
N LEU A 31 6.75 -4.39 0.26
CA LEU A 31 7.22 -4.28 1.65
C LEU A 31 8.71 -4.62 1.82
N GLY A 32 9.41 -4.96 0.73
CA GLY A 32 10.82 -5.40 0.78
C GLY A 32 11.01 -6.71 1.55
N LEU A 33 9.99 -7.58 1.56
CA LEU A 33 9.98 -8.85 2.28
C LEU A 33 10.13 -10.03 1.30
N ASP A 34 10.65 -11.14 1.81
CA ASP A 34 10.55 -12.41 1.13
C ASP A 34 9.14 -13.05 1.31
N GLN A 35 8.82 -14.05 0.48
CA GLN A 35 7.52 -14.71 0.50
C GLN A 35 7.23 -15.47 1.81
N SER A 36 8.25 -16.03 2.46
CA SER A 36 8.08 -16.73 3.74
C SER A 36 7.70 -15.76 4.84
N THR A 37 8.34 -14.59 4.90
CA THR A 37 8.01 -13.56 5.89
C THR A 37 6.61 -12.98 5.65
N ALA A 38 6.24 -12.72 4.40
CA ALA A 38 4.88 -12.26 4.07
C ALA A 38 3.81 -13.29 4.45
N SER A 39 4.03 -14.58 4.16
CA SER A 39 3.12 -15.66 4.56
C SER A 39 3.03 -15.81 6.09
N ALA A 40 4.16 -15.69 6.81
CA ALA A 40 4.15 -15.70 8.26
C ALA A 40 3.31 -14.56 8.85
N MET A 41 3.33 -13.37 8.25
CA MET A 41 2.48 -12.25 8.66
C MET A 41 0.99 -12.55 8.49
N GLU A 42 0.58 -13.19 7.39
CA GLU A 42 -0.81 -13.59 7.18
C GLU A 42 -1.32 -14.56 8.25
N HIS A 43 -0.45 -15.47 8.69
CA HIS A 43 -0.74 -16.44 9.74
C HIS A 43 -0.55 -15.88 11.16
N GLY A 44 -0.19 -14.60 11.31
CA GLY A 44 0.06 -13.97 12.61
C GLY A 44 1.31 -14.48 13.33
N LEU A 45 2.24 -15.08 12.59
CA LEU A 45 3.52 -15.61 13.09
C LEU A 45 4.66 -14.59 13.02
N ALA A 46 4.46 -13.51 12.26
CA ALA A 46 5.40 -12.40 12.12
C ALA A 46 4.66 -11.05 12.16
N GLU A 47 5.34 -10.02 12.64
CA GLU A 47 4.79 -8.66 12.75
C GLU A 47 5.77 -7.64 12.17
N LEU A 48 5.21 -6.63 11.49
CA LEU A 48 5.94 -5.43 11.09
C LEU A 48 6.16 -4.52 12.28
N GLN A 49 7.34 -3.91 12.33
CA GLN A 49 7.70 -2.92 13.32
C GLN A 49 7.80 -1.56 12.64
N GLY A 50 7.13 -0.53 13.18
CA GLY A 50 7.08 0.78 12.52
C GLY A 50 8.44 1.46 12.31
N ASP A 51 9.44 1.12 13.12
CA ASP A 51 10.80 1.70 13.03
C ASP A 51 11.71 1.00 12.02
N THR A 52 11.25 -0.08 11.38
CA THR A 52 12.06 -0.81 10.37
C THR A 52 11.74 -0.35 8.95
N PRO A 53 12.65 -0.57 7.98
CA PRO A 53 12.41 -0.24 6.57
C PRO A 53 11.10 -0.82 6.03
N SER A 54 10.83 -2.11 6.27
CA SER A 54 9.56 -2.74 5.86
C SER A 54 8.34 -2.14 6.56
N GLY A 55 8.48 -1.69 7.81
CA GLY A 55 7.42 -0.97 8.51
C GLY A 55 7.11 0.39 7.90
N GLN A 56 8.14 1.13 7.46
CA GLN A 56 7.96 2.40 6.75
C GLN A 56 7.29 2.19 5.38
N LEU A 57 7.70 1.16 4.64
CA LEU A 57 7.02 0.78 3.38
C LEU A 57 5.55 0.42 3.62
N ALA A 58 5.24 -0.31 4.70
CA ALA A 58 3.87 -0.63 5.07
C ALA A 58 3.04 0.61 5.41
N LEU A 59 3.60 1.56 6.16
CA LEU A 59 2.95 2.83 6.44
C LEU A 59 2.68 3.63 5.15
N THR A 60 3.62 3.64 4.21
CA THR A 60 3.46 4.27 2.90
C THR A 60 2.36 3.60 2.08
N LEU A 61 2.31 2.26 2.04
CA LEU A 61 1.23 1.52 1.37
C LEU A 61 -0.15 1.84 1.96
N ILE A 62 -0.26 1.92 3.28
CA ILE A 62 -1.50 2.29 3.97
C ILE A 62 -1.92 3.72 3.59
N LYS A 63 -0.97 4.67 3.54
CA LYS A 63 -1.24 6.05 3.11
C LYS A 63 -1.71 6.12 1.66
N ILE A 64 -1.11 5.33 0.76
CA ILE A 64 -1.55 5.21 -0.64
C ILE A 64 -3.03 4.80 -0.70
N TYR A 65 -3.41 3.75 0.03
CA TYR A 65 -4.80 3.30 0.06
C TYR A 65 -5.74 4.41 0.56
N GLN A 66 -5.38 5.08 1.67
CA GLN A 66 -6.18 6.17 2.21
C GLN A 66 -6.33 7.33 1.21
N SER A 67 -5.23 7.82 0.64
CA SER A 67 -5.26 8.90 -0.36
C SER A 67 -6.05 8.48 -1.60
N LEU A 68 -5.89 7.25 -2.09
CA LEU A 68 -6.65 6.75 -3.23
C LEU A 68 -8.15 6.75 -2.92
N THR A 69 -8.57 6.20 -1.77
CA THR A 69 -9.99 6.16 -1.40
C THR A 69 -10.61 7.56 -1.28
N ALA A 70 -9.85 8.56 -0.82
CA ALA A 70 -10.29 9.95 -0.79
C ALA A 70 -10.50 10.51 -2.20
N ASN A 71 -9.66 10.13 -3.16
CA ASN A 71 -9.74 10.60 -4.54
C ASN A 71 -10.80 9.87 -5.39
N VAL A 72 -11.02 8.57 -5.18
CA VAL A 72 -11.94 7.74 -5.99
C VAL A 72 -13.29 7.46 -5.33
N GLY A 73 -13.58 8.08 -4.19
CA GLY A 73 -14.88 7.99 -3.51
C GLY A 73 -15.12 6.70 -2.71
N GLY A 74 -14.06 6.00 -2.31
CA GLY A 74 -14.13 4.85 -1.40
C GLY A 74 -14.65 3.53 -2.00
N ASP A 75 -14.87 3.46 -3.32
CA ASP A 75 -15.27 2.21 -3.97
C ASP A 75 -14.07 1.26 -4.15
N GLU A 76 -14.20 0.02 -3.64
CA GLU A 76 -13.12 -0.97 -3.68
C GLU A 76 -12.77 -1.38 -5.12
N GLN A 77 -13.78 -1.54 -5.99
CA GLN A 77 -13.55 -1.93 -7.38
C GLN A 77 -12.84 -0.81 -8.14
N ALA A 78 -13.22 0.45 -7.91
CA ALA A 78 -12.55 1.62 -8.46
C ALA A 78 -11.10 1.71 -7.99
N CYS A 79 -10.81 1.43 -6.71
CA CYS A 79 -9.44 1.40 -6.21
C CYS A 79 -8.61 0.34 -6.94
N LYS A 80 -9.12 -0.90 -7.03
CA LYS A 80 -8.45 -2.00 -7.74
C LYS A 80 -8.23 -1.69 -9.22
N GLN A 81 -9.25 -1.16 -9.88
CA GLN A 81 -9.17 -0.76 -11.29
C GLN A 81 -8.13 0.32 -11.50
N TRP A 82 -8.09 1.34 -10.65
CA TRP A 82 -7.10 2.42 -10.75
C TRP A 82 -5.67 1.89 -10.58
N VAL A 83 -5.45 1.00 -9.59
CA VAL A 83 -4.14 0.42 -9.30
C VAL A 83 -3.66 -0.51 -10.43
N CYS A 84 -4.56 -1.24 -11.06
CA CYS A 84 -4.25 -2.17 -12.15
C CYS A 84 -4.21 -1.53 -13.54
N SER A 85 -4.72 -0.30 -13.70
CA SER A 85 -4.75 0.41 -14.99
C SER A 85 -3.47 1.20 -15.23
N HIS A 86 -3.13 1.39 -16.51
CA HIS A 86 -2.05 2.32 -16.87
C HIS A 86 -2.43 3.75 -16.46
N ASN A 87 -1.55 4.39 -15.70
CA ASN A 87 -1.71 5.77 -15.28
C ASN A 87 -0.70 6.65 -16.03
N THR A 88 -1.21 7.55 -16.87
CA THR A 88 -0.39 8.45 -17.71
C THR A 88 0.46 9.41 -16.89
N GLY A 89 -0.04 9.89 -15.74
CA GLY A 89 0.72 10.78 -14.85
C GLY A 89 1.90 10.10 -14.17
N LEU A 90 1.80 8.79 -13.96
CA LEU A 90 2.86 7.94 -13.42
C LEU A 90 3.70 7.25 -14.50
N VAL A 91 3.32 7.38 -15.78
CA VAL A 91 3.93 6.70 -16.93
C VAL A 91 4.04 5.18 -16.69
N GLY A 92 3.00 4.57 -16.12
CA GLY A 92 3.05 3.16 -15.74
C GLY A 92 1.82 2.67 -15.00
N THR A 93 1.79 1.38 -14.70
CA THR A 93 0.74 0.77 -13.89
C THR A 93 1.11 0.87 -12.41
N PRO A 94 0.29 1.51 -11.54
CA PRO A 94 0.63 1.71 -10.13
C PRO A 94 1.00 0.41 -9.39
N ALA A 95 0.28 -0.70 -9.65
CA ALA A 95 0.60 -2.01 -9.06
C ALA A 95 2.03 -2.51 -9.36
N LEU A 96 2.56 -2.16 -10.54
CA LEU A 96 3.93 -2.52 -10.92
C LEU A 96 4.94 -1.59 -10.27
N LEU A 97 4.66 -0.28 -10.25
CA LEU A 97 5.55 0.72 -9.64
C LEU A 97 5.72 0.49 -8.13
N MET A 98 4.63 0.14 -7.43
CA MET A 98 4.61 -0.12 -5.99
C MET A 98 5.50 -1.30 -5.55
N GLN A 99 5.97 -2.16 -6.46
CA GLN A 99 6.87 -3.28 -6.14
C GLN A 99 8.32 -2.83 -5.88
N SER A 100 8.60 -1.53 -5.93
CA SER A 100 9.87 -0.93 -5.56
C SER A 100 9.64 0.22 -4.58
N GLU A 101 10.57 0.47 -3.66
CA GLU A 101 10.48 1.59 -2.72
C GLU A 101 10.30 2.94 -3.45
N GLY A 102 11.09 3.17 -4.50
CA GLY A 102 11.01 4.39 -5.29
C GLY A 102 9.64 4.58 -5.96
N GLY A 103 9.10 3.52 -6.57
CA GLY A 103 7.79 3.59 -7.21
C GLY A 103 6.63 3.69 -6.21
N LEU A 104 6.73 3.04 -5.04
CA LEU A 104 5.77 3.19 -3.94
C LEU A 104 5.68 4.65 -3.50
N ASN A 105 6.83 5.28 -3.24
CA ASN A 105 6.91 6.70 -2.87
C ASN A 105 6.39 7.62 -3.99
N ALA A 106 6.70 7.31 -5.26
CA ALA A 106 6.22 8.08 -6.40
C ALA A 106 4.69 8.03 -6.53
N VAL A 107 4.07 6.86 -6.32
CA VAL A 107 2.61 6.73 -6.36
C VAL A 107 1.94 7.52 -5.23
N LEU A 108 2.49 7.46 -4.00
CA LEU A 108 1.97 8.26 -2.90
C LEU A 108 2.05 9.76 -3.22
N ALA A 109 3.20 10.24 -3.69
CA ALA A 109 3.39 11.65 -4.03
C ALA A 109 2.42 12.11 -5.13
N TYR A 110 2.19 11.26 -6.14
CA TYR A 110 1.21 11.54 -7.19
C TYR A 110 -0.21 11.67 -6.63
N LEU A 111 -0.67 10.72 -5.80
CA LEU A 111 -2.00 10.79 -5.18
C LEU A 111 -2.16 12.02 -4.28
N GLN A 112 -1.13 12.37 -3.51
CA GLN A 112 -1.14 13.57 -2.69
C GLN A 112 -1.20 14.86 -3.51
N SER A 113 -0.58 14.88 -4.71
CA SER A 113 -0.68 16.01 -5.63
C SER A 113 -2.09 16.17 -6.23
N MET A 114 -2.84 15.06 -6.35
CA MET A 114 -4.25 15.08 -6.77
C MET A 114 -5.19 15.51 -5.64
N ASP A 115 -4.88 15.10 -4.41
CA ASP A 115 -5.63 15.42 -3.20
C ASP A 115 -5.43 16.87 -2.72
N ALA A 116 -4.33 17.52 -3.15
CA ALA A 116 -4.00 18.87 -2.76
C ALA A 116 -5.18 19.82 -3.09
N PRO A 117 -5.74 20.52 -2.08
CA PRO A 117 -6.81 21.48 -2.33
C PRO A 117 -6.28 22.56 -3.26
N GLN A 118 -6.71 22.55 -4.51
CA GLN A 118 -6.59 23.71 -5.37
C GLN A 118 -7.37 24.81 -4.67
N GLY A 119 -6.64 25.80 -4.13
CA GLY A 119 -7.20 26.85 -3.28
C GLY A 119 -8.55 27.33 -3.80
N ARG A 120 -9.57 27.20 -2.96
CA ARG A 120 -10.79 28.00 -3.05
C ARG A 120 -10.69 29.15 -2.07
#